data_AF-A0A223MXY8-F1
#
_entry.id   AF-A0A223MXY8-F1
#
_cell.length_a   1.000
_cell.length_b   1.000
_cell.length_c   1.000
_cell.angle_alpha   90.00
_cell.angle_beta   90.00
_cell.angle_gamma   90.00
#
_symmetry.space_group_name_H-M   'P 1'
#
loop_
_entity.id
_entity.type
_entity.pdbx_description
1 polymer ?
#
loop_
_entity_poly.entity_id
_entity_poly.type
_entity_poly.pdbx_seq_one_letter_code
_entity_poly.pdbx_strand_id
1 'polypeptide(L)'
;MYIEIEPAEKGIPQITFKRNRNSNVIKKAELHIYHEARALLMAMEDRQSEYQAIVEQQVIEMIEDKERSLNSHINETYQAVVDQWIAQQKHWLDTAEERLESLLLEQEKNLVFLKDEIKHSIISAIQSRLTKFSQSDNLICHLTEVLHGEVEDEMKALKVELVRDNNGVTLTIENQDSIVSINTAELVNELYIGLGQI
;
A
#
# COMPACT_ATOMS: atom_id res chain seq x y z
N MET A 1 -13.04 36.74 37.06
CA MET A 1 -14.07 36.21 37.97
C MET A 1 -14.02 37.08 39.21
N TYR A 2 -15.01 37.96 39.40
CA TYR A 2 -15.08 38.80 40.60
C TYR A 2 -15.72 37.97 41.71
N ILE A 3 -15.17 38.04 42.93
CA ILE A 3 -15.87 37.52 44.10
C ILE A 3 -17.01 38.51 44.38
N GLU A 4 -18.21 38.19 43.90
CA GLU A 4 -19.43 38.85 44.37
C GLU A 4 -19.76 38.29 45.76
N ILE A 5 -19.37 39.03 46.80
CA ILE A 5 -19.84 38.77 48.16
C ILE A 5 -21.36 38.98 48.16
N GLU A 6 -22.11 37.94 48.55
CA GLU A 6 -23.57 37.99 48.64
C GLU A 6 -24.00 39.21 49.50
N PRO A 7 -25.05 39.93 49.11
CA PRO A 7 -25.45 41.17 49.80
C PRO A 7 -25.85 40.96 51.27
N ALA A 8 -26.15 39.73 51.67
CA ALA A 8 -26.40 39.36 53.06
C ALA A 8 -25.13 39.42 53.94
N GLU A 9 -23.95 39.21 53.35
CA GLU A 9 -22.64 39.31 54.04
C GLU A 9 -21.99 40.70 53.88
N LYS A 10 -22.52 41.56 52.98
CA LYS A 10 -22.17 43.00 52.88
C LYS A 10 -22.71 43.86 54.04
N GLY A 11 -23.04 43.25 55.16
CA GLY A 11 -23.31 43.98 56.40
C GLY A 11 -22.03 44.62 56.90
N ILE A 12 -21.63 45.75 56.29
CA ILE A 12 -20.70 46.68 56.94
C ILE A 12 -21.28 46.89 58.34
N PRO A 13 -20.51 46.64 59.42
CA PRO A 13 -20.99 46.89 60.77
C PRO A 13 -21.47 48.33 60.84
N GLN A 14 -22.78 48.55 60.75
CA GLN A 14 -23.33 49.87 60.92
C GLN A 14 -23.20 50.16 62.40
N ILE A 15 -22.21 50.97 62.77
CA ILE A 15 -22.13 51.58 64.09
C ILE A 15 -23.30 52.56 64.19
N THR A 16 -24.47 51.99 64.46
CA THR A 16 -25.70 52.74 64.66
C THR A 16 -25.60 53.37 66.04
N PHE A 17 -25.15 54.62 66.08
CA PHE A 17 -25.35 55.46 67.25
C PHE A 17 -26.85 55.58 67.48
N LYS A 18 -27.38 54.96 68.55
CA LYS A 18 -28.76 55.18 69.02
C LYS A 18 -28.95 56.69 69.23
N ARG A 19 -29.62 57.36 68.28
CA ARG A 19 -29.92 58.79 68.36
C ARG A 19 -31.08 59.00 69.32
N ASN A 20 -30.77 59.58 70.48
CA ASN A 20 -31.73 60.37 71.24
C ASN A 20 -31.04 61.72 71.52
N ARG A 21 -31.14 62.67 70.59
CA ARG A 21 -30.47 63.99 70.68
C ARG A 21 -31.51 65.10 70.72
N ASN A 22 -31.43 65.91 71.79
CA ASN A 22 -32.14 67.20 71.92
C ASN A 22 -31.18 68.40 71.76
N SER A 23 -29.95 68.20 71.25
CA SER A 23 -28.91 69.24 71.12
C SER A 23 -27.94 68.96 69.97
N ASN A 24 -27.42 70.03 69.36
CA ASN A 24 -26.46 70.02 68.24
C ASN A 24 -24.98 69.93 68.68
N VAL A 25 -24.69 69.80 69.98
CA VAL A 25 -23.31 69.73 70.50
C VAL A 25 -22.80 68.28 70.49
N ILE A 26 -21.70 68.02 69.78
CA ILE A 26 -21.02 66.72 69.74
C ILE A 26 -20.05 66.63 70.93
N LYS A 27 -20.11 65.54 71.70
CA LYS A 27 -19.19 65.31 72.81
C LYS A 27 -17.83 64.80 72.30
N LYS A 28 -16.73 65.24 72.92
CA LYS A 28 -15.36 64.78 72.59
C LYS A 28 -15.20 63.26 72.61
N ALA A 29 -15.89 62.56 73.52
CA ALA A 29 -15.88 61.10 73.58
C ALA A 29 -16.51 60.44 72.34
N GLU A 30 -17.55 61.05 71.74
CA GLU A 30 -18.19 60.55 70.52
C GLU A 30 -17.27 60.72 69.30
N LEU A 31 -16.46 61.79 69.27
CA LEU A 31 -15.41 61.97 68.26
C LEU A 31 -14.32 60.90 68.37
N HIS A 32 -13.90 60.52 69.59
CA HIS A 32 -12.93 59.45 69.78
C HIS A 32 -13.46 58.10 69.26
N ILE A 33 -14.69 57.73 69.61
CA ILE A 33 -15.31 56.49 69.11
C ILE A 33 -15.37 56.48 67.57
N TYR A 34 -15.70 57.62 66.96
CA TYR A 34 -15.70 57.73 65.49
C TYR A 34 -14.30 57.56 64.88
N HIS A 35 -13.26 58.12 65.51
CA HIS A 35 -11.88 58.00 65.01
C HIS A 35 -11.34 56.56 65.17
N GLU A 36 -11.65 55.91 66.28
CA GLU A 36 -11.32 54.50 66.51
C GLU A 36 -12.02 53.57 65.50
N ALA A 37 -13.32 53.79 65.27
CA ALA A 37 -14.07 53.07 64.25
C ALA A 37 -13.50 53.26 62.84
N ARG A 38 -13.11 54.49 62.50
CA ARG A 38 -12.48 54.81 61.21
C ARG A 38 -11.12 54.14 61.04
N ALA A 39 -10.30 54.13 62.08
CA ALA A 39 -9.01 53.45 62.07
C ALA A 39 -9.17 51.93 61.90
N LEU A 40 -10.17 51.35 62.56
CA LEU A 40 -10.49 49.92 62.40
C LEU A 40 -10.97 49.60 60.99
N LEU A 41 -11.80 50.46 60.40
CA LEU A 41 -12.27 50.30 59.02
C LEU A 41 -11.10 50.34 58.03
N MET A 42 -10.20 51.32 58.15
CA MET A 42 -8.98 51.40 57.33
C MET A 42 -8.12 50.14 57.45
N ALA A 43 -7.90 49.64 58.68
CA ALA A 43 -7.13 48.42 58.89
C ALA A 43 -7.82 47.16 58.28
N MET A 44 -9.14 47.15 58.21
CA MET A 44 -9.90 46.07 57.56
C MET A 44 -9.83 46.16 56.03
N GLU A 45 -9.86 47.37 55.45
CA GLU A 45 -9.67 47.58 54.02
C GLU A 45 -8.25 47.16 53.57
N ASP A 46 -7.23 47.53 54.35
CA ASP A 46 -5.84 47.12 54.08
C ASP A 46 -5.72 45.58 54.09
N ARG A 47 -6.28 44.92 55.11
CA ARG A 47 -6.27 43.46 55.22
C ARG A 47 -7.09 42.77 54.11
N GLN A 48 -8.20 43.38 53.69
CA GLN A 48 -8.96 42.89 52.54
C GLN A 48 -8.12 42.93 51.26
N SER A 49 -7.36 44.01 51.05
CA SER A 49 -6.49 44.14 49.88
C SER A 49 -5.37 43.09 49.88
N GLU A 50 -4.79 42.80 51.04
CA GLU A 50 -3.77 41.75 51.20
C GLU A 50 -4.33 40.36 50.86
N TYR A 51 -5.51 40.02 51.40
CA TYR A 51 -6.14 38.73 51.09
C TYR A 51 -6.55 38.61 49.63
N GLN A 52 -7.03 39.70 49.03
CA GLN A 52 -7.34 39.71 47.60
C GLN A 52 -6.09 39.44 46.76
N ALA A 53 -4.97 40.09 47.07
CA ALA A 53 -3.71 39.86 46.36
C ALA A 53 -3.21 38.41 46.49
N ILE A 54 -3.32 37.80 47.68
CA ILE A 54 -2.95 36.39 47.90
C ILE A 54 -3.82 35.46 47.05
N VAL A 55 -5.14 35.69 47.04
CA VAL A 55 -6.08 34.87 46.27
C VAL A 55 -5.83 35.02 44.77
N GLU A 56 -5.62 36.24 44.29
CA GLU A 56 -5.30 36.49 42.88
C GLU A 56 -4.02 35.78 42.45
N GLN A 57 -2.96 35.85 43.27
CA GLN A 57 -1.71 35.15 43.01
C GLN A 57 -1.89 33.63 42.98
N GLN A 58 -2.63 33.08 43.94
CA GLN A 58 -2.91 31.64 43.98
C GLN A 58 -3.73 31.17 42.78
N VAL A 59 -4.68 31.99 42.31
CA VAL A 59 -5.47 31.70 41.11
C VAL A 59 -4.58 31.70 39.86
N ILE A 60 -3.66 32.66 39.74
CA ILE A 60 -2.70 32.70 38.62
C ILE A 60 -1.85 31.43 38.60
N GLU A 61 -1.26 31.06 39.74
CA GLU A 61 -0.46 29.83 39.86
C GLU A 61 -1.25 28.58 39.49
N MET A 62 -2.49 28.46 39.97
CA MET A 62 -3.38 27.36 39.60
C MET A 62 -3.68 27.31 38.10
N ILE A 63 -3.87 28.46 37.45
CA ILE A 63 -4.13 28.54 36.01
C ILE A 63 -2.89 28.08 35.25
N GLU A 64 -1.71 28.57 35.61
CA GLU A 64 -0.46 28.18 34.96
C GLU A 64 -0.16 26.69 35.12
N ASP A 65 -0.36 26.14 36.32
CA ASP A 65 -0.16 24.71 36.58
C ASP A 65 -1.14 23.84 35.78
N LYS A 66 -2.40 24.28 35.66
CA LYS A 66 -3.40 23.61 34.82
C LYS A 66 -3.06 23.68 33.35
N GLU A 67 -2.59 24.83 32.87
CA GLU A 67 -2.15 25.00 31.48
C GLU A 67 -0.95 24.10 31.17
N ARG A 68 0.07 24.07 32.04
CA ARG A 68 1.22 23.18 31.89
C ARG A 68 0.81 21.70 31.88
N SER A 69 -0.09 21.30 32.78
CA SER A 69 -0.60 19.93 32.84
C SER A 69 -1.39 19.54 31.58
N LEU A 70 -2.27 20.43 31.10
CA LEU A 70 -3.03 20.23 29.87
C LEU A 70 -2.12 20.11 28.65
N ASN A 71 -1.13 21.00 28.52
CA ASN A 71 -0.18 20.98 27.42
C ASN A 71 0.66 19.69 27.41
N SER A 72 1.11 19.21 28.58
CA SER A 72 1.80 17.91 28.69
C SER A 72 0.91 16.78 28.22
N HIS A 73 -0.35 16.74 28.68
CA HIS A 73 -1.27 15.67 28.31
C HIS A 73 -1.63 15.70 26.81
N ILE A 74 -1.81 16.89 26.23
CA ILE A 74 -2.02 17.05 24.78
C ILE A 74 -0.79 16.56 24.02
N ASN A 75 0.41 16.88 24.47
CA ASN A 75 1.63 16.42 23.81
C ASN A 75 1.81 14.89 23.89
N GLU A 76 1.54 14.28 25.04
CA GLU A 76 1.58 12.82 25.23
C GLU A 76 0.57 12.11 24.34
N THR A 77 -0.68 12.58 24.33
CA THR A 77 -1.74 12.01 23.49
C THR A 77 -1.43 12.19 22.00
N TYR A 78 -0.90 13.34 21.61
CA TYR A 78 -0.45 13.58 20.24
C TYR A 78 0.67 12.62 19.84
N GLN A 79 1.71 12.49 20.66
CA GLN A 79 2.82 11.55 20.40
C GLN A 79 2.32 10.11 20.28
N ALA A 80 1.43 9.66 21.18
CA ALA A 80 0.85 8.33 21.11
C ALA A 80 0.08 8.08 19.81
N VAL A 81 -0.70 9.06 19.33
CA VAL A 81 -1.42 8.97 18.06
C VAL A 81 -0.45 8.92 16.88
N VAL A 82 0.62 9.73 16.90
CA VAL A 82 1.66 9.74 15.86
C VAL A 82 2.36 8.38 15.80
N ASP A 83 2.76 7.83 16.94
CA ASP A 83 3.43 6.53 17.01
C ASP A 83 2.53 5.40 16.53
N GLN A 84 1.25 5.42 16.93
CA GLN A 84 0.25 4.48 16.45
C GLN A 84 0.05 4.57 14.93
N TRP A 85 -0.01 5.80 14.40
CA TRP A 85 -0.18 6.01 12.96
C TRP A 85 1.04 5.53 12.16
N ILE A 86 2.25 5.78 12.65
CA ILE A 86 3.50 5.26 12.04
C ILE A 86 3.50 3.73 12.06
N ALA A 87 3.09 3.10 13.16
CA ALA A 87 3.02 1.65 13.27
C ALA A 87 1.99 1.05 12.29
N GLN A 88 0.81 1.67 12.17
CA GLN A 88 -0.21 1.27 11.20
C GLN A 88 0.26 1.44 9.76
N GLN A 89 0.95 2.54 9.45
CA GLN A 89 1.48 2.79 8.12
C GLN A 89 2.51 1.73 7.73
N LYS A 90 3.45 1.39 8.64
CA LYS A 90 4.42 0.32 8.41
C LYS A 90 3.75 -1.02 8.17
N HIS A 91 2.82 -1.41 9.04
CA HIS A 91 2.09 -2.66 8.88
C HIS A 91 1.33 -2.74 7.55
N TRP A 92 0.71 -1.63 7.13
CA TRP A 92 0.02 -1.55 5.85
C TRP A 92 0.98 -1.70 4.66
N LEU A 93 2.16 -1.07 4.73
CA LEU A 93 3.20 -1.21 3.71
C LEU A 93 3.72 -2.65 3.65
N ASP A 94 4.06 -3.26 4.77
CA ASP A 94 4.54 -4.65 4.83
C ASP A 94 3.51 -5.61 4.23
N THR A 95 2.23 -5.44 4.59
CA THR A 95 1.14 -6.27 4.06
C THR A 95 0.93 -6.05 2.55
N ALA A 96 1.11 -4.81 2.07
CA ALA A 96 1.00 -4.50 0.65
C ALA A 96 2.17 -5.09 -0.15
N GLU A 97 3.39 -5.06 0.40
CA GLU A 97 4.58 -5.66 -0.20
C GLU A 97 4.44 -7.18 -0.30
N GLU A 98 4.07 -7.87 0.78
CA GLU A 98 3.82 -9.32 0.77
C GLU A 98 2.76 -9.71 -0.27
N ARG A 99 1.69 -8.93 -0.36
CA ARG A 99 0.63 -9.18 -1.33
C ARG A 99 1.10 -8.95 -2.77
N LEU A 100 1.88 -7.90 -3.01
CA LEU A 100 2.46 -7.64 -4.33
C LEU A 100 3.44 -8.74 -4.74
N GLU A 101 4.29 -9.20 -3.84
CA GLU A 101 5.23 -10.30 -4.09
C GLU A 101 4.47 -11.59 -4.44
N SER A 102 3.43 -11.93 -3.68
CA SER A 102 2.60 -13.11 -3.96
C SER A 102 1.95 -13.05 -5.35
N LEU A 103 1.43 -11.88 -5.75
CA LEU A 103 0.81 -11.67 -7.06
C LEU A 103 1.85 -11.71 -8.18
N LEU A 104 3.05 -11.17 -7.96
CA LEU A 104 4.15 -11.24 -8.92
C LEU A 104 4.59 -12.68 -9.17
N LEU A 105 4.74 -13.48 -8.10
CA LEU A 105 5.06 -14.90 -8.22
C LEU A 105 3.97 -15.69 -8.94
N GLU A 106 2.70 -15.35 -8.73
CA GLU A 106 1.58 -15.95 -9.44
C GLU A 106 1.61 -15.58 -10.94
N GLN A 107 1.86 -14.31 -11.26
CA GLN A 107 2.01 -13.85 -12.65
C GLN A 107 3.19 -14.51 -13.35
N GLU A 108 4.33 -14.64 -12.69
CA GLU A 108 5.50 -15.34 -13.23
C GLU A 108 5.17 -16.79 -13.57
N LYS A 109 4.51 -17.51 -12.65
CA LYS A 109 4.05 -18.90 -12.89
C LYS A 109 3.09 -18.98 -14.08
N ASN A 110 2.15 -18.05 -14.19
CA ASN A 110 1.20 -18.00 -15.30
C ASN A 110 1.91 -17.73 -16.64
N LEU A 111 2.93 -16.86 -16.65
CA LEU A 111 3.72 -16.60 -17.85
C LEU A 111 4.56 -17.81 -18.28
N VAL A 112 5.16 -18.53 -17.33
CA VAL A 112 5.88 -19.77 -17.61
C VAL A 112 4.92 -20.82 -18.18
N PHE A 113 3.75 -20.97 -17.57
CA PHE A 113 2.71 -21.88 -18.06
C PHE A 113 2.27 -21.54 -19.50
N LEU A 114 1.96 -20.27 -19.76
CA LEU A 114 1.57 -19.79 -21.10
C LEU A 114 2.69 -20.00 -22.12
N LYS A 115 3.95 -19.74 -21.73
CA LYS A 115 5.12 -20.00 -22.59
C LYS A 115 5.19 -21.47 -22.97
N ASP A 116 5.00 -22.37 -22.00
CA ASP A 116 5.05 -23.81 -22.25
C ASP A 116 3.86 -24.29 -23.07
N GLU A 117 2.67 -23.74 -22.87
CA GLU A 117 1.49 -24.00 -23.69
C GLU A 117 1.69 -23.54 -25.14
N ILE A 118 2.24 -22.34 -25.35
CA ILE A 118 2.58 -21.82 -26.68
C ILE A 118 3.62 -22.73 -27.34
N LYS A 119 4.67 -23.15 -26.63
CA LYS A 119 5.66 -24.09 -27.15
C LYS A 119 5.00 -25.40 -27.59
N HIS A 120 4.15 -25.98 -26.76
CA HIS A 120 3.43 -27.21 -27.10
C HIS A 120 2.51 -27.02 -28.31
N SER A 121 1.81 -25.89 -28.39
CA SER A 121 0.94 -25.56 -29.51
C SER A 121 1.73 -25.40 -30.81
N ILE A 122 2.87 -24.70 -30.78
CA ILE A 122 3.78 -24.55 -31.93
C ILE A 122 4.33 -25.91 -32.35
N ILE A 123 4.82 -26.72 -31.41
CA ILE A 123 5.33 -28.07 -31.69
C ILE A 123 4.21 -28.89 -32.33
N SER A 124 3.02 -28.95 -31.74
CA SER A 124 1.88 -29.68 -32.31
C SER A 124 1.50 -29.19 -33.72
N ALA A 125 1.54 -27.87 -33.96
CA ALA A 125 1.27 -27.31 -35.27
C ALA A 125 2.34 -27.70 -36.30
N ILE A 126 3.63 -27.61 -35.94
CA ILE A 126 4.77 -28.05 -36.76
C ILE A 126 4.64 -29.55 -37.07
N GLN A 127 4.37 -30.36 -36.05
CA GLN A 127 4.17 -31.81 -36.20
C GLN A 127 3.06 -32.14 -37.19
N SER A 128 1.91 -31.46 -37.06
CA SER A 128 0.77 -31.64 -37.98
C SER A 128 1.05 -31.19 -39.41
N ARG A 129 1.95 -30.22 -39.61
CA ARG A 129 2.35 -29.76 -40.94
C ARG A 129 3.40 -30.67 -41.56
N LEU A 130 4.36 -31.17 -40.77
CA LEU A 130 5.38 -32.13 -41.21
C LEU A 130 4.77 -33.46 -41.64
N THR A 131 3.77 -33.97 -40.90
CA THR A 131 3.04 -35.17 -41.32
C THR A 131 2.32 -34.95 -42.65
N LYS A 132 1.67 -33.80 -42.84
CA LYS A 132 1.08 -33.44 -44.15
C LYS A 132 2.13 -33.26 -45.26
N PHE A 133 3.32 -32.79 -44.91
CA PHE A 133 4.42 -32.60 -45.86
C PHE A 133 5.00 -33.93 -46.35
N SER A 134 5.07 -34.96 -45.48
CA SER A 134 5.54 -36.31 -45.83
C SER A 134 4.74 -36.98 -46.97
N GLN A 135 3.49 -36.55 -47.15
CA GLN A 135 2.56 -37.04 -48.17
C GLN A 135 2.27 -35.99 -49.26
N SER A 136 2.99 -34.86 -49.27
CA SER A 136 2.74 -33.79 -50.23
C SER A 136 3.21 -34.18 -51.63
N ASP A 137 2.29 -34.12 -52.60
CA ASP A 137 2.60 -34.37 -54.01
C ASP A 137 3.70 -33.44 -54.55
N ASN A 138 3.86 -32.22 -54.00
CA ASN A 138 4.93 -31.30 -54.41
C ASN A 138 6.32 -31.79 -53.97
N LEU A 139 6.45 -32.32 -52.75
CA LEU A 139 7.70 -32.90 -52.27
C LEU A 139 8.01 -34.19 -53.03
N ILE A 140 6.99 -35.01 -53.29
CA ILE A 140 7.11 -36.21 -54.10
C ILE A 140 7.61 -35.86 -55.50
N CYS A 141 7.02 -34.86 -56.17
CA CYS A 141 7.47 -34.39 -57.48
C CYS A 141 8.93 -33.91 -57.44
N HIS A 142 9.30 -33.09 -56.45
CA HIS A 142 10.67 -32.58 -56.34
C HIS A 142 11.69 -33.69 -56.08
N LEU A 143 11.38 -34.66 -55.19
CA LEU A 143 12.24 -35.82 -54.94
C LEU A 143 12.34 -36.74 -56.17
N THR A 144 11.28 -36.83 -56.96
CA THR A 144 11.29 -37.55 -58.25
C THR A 144 12.27 -36.88 -59.22
N GLU A 145 12.27 -35.55 -59.30
CA GLU A 145 13.24 -34.80 -60.11
C GLU A 145 14.68 -34.97 -59.62
N VAL A 146 14.90 -34.94 -58.30
CA VAL A 146 16.22 -35.17 -57.69
C VAL A 146 16.72 -36.58 -57.98
N LEU A 147 15.86 -37.60 -57.91
CA LEU A 147 16.22 -38.98 -58.25
C LEU A 147 16.64 -39.13 -59.72
N HIS A 148 15.92 -38.49 -60.65
CA HIS A 148 16.35 -38.48 -62.06
C HIS A 148 17.68 -37.75 -62.26
N GLY A 149 17.94 -36.67 -61.49
CA GLY A 149 19.20 -35.95 -61.52
C GLY A 149 20.38 -36.76 -60.97
N GLU A 150 20.18 -37.51 -59.89
CA GLU A 150 21.19 -38.39 -59.27
C GLU A 150 21.56 -39.58 -60.15
N VAL A 151 20.61 -40.10 -60.94
CA VAL A 151 20.84 -41.23 -61.87
C VAL A 151 21.29 -40.74 -63.26
N GLU A 152 21.56 -39.44 -63.43
CA GLU A 152 21.92 -38.78 -64.69
C GLU A 152 20.92 -39.06 -65.84
N ASP A 153 19.64 -39.27 -65.51
CA ASP A 153 18.56 -39.55 -66.46
C ASP A 153 17.92 -38.24 -66.98
N GLU A 154 18.67 -37.50 -67.79
CA GLU A 154 18.22 -36.23 -68.40
C GLU A 154 16.97 -36.38 -69.29
N MET A 155 16.75 -37.59 -69.83
CA MET A 155 15.62 -37.93 -70.69
C MET A 155 14.36 -38.36 -69.91
N LYS A 156 14.45 -38.53 -68.58
CA LYS A 156 13.39 -39.08 -67.71
C LYS A 156 12.82 -40.39 -68.25
N ALA A 157 13.68 -41.26 -68.78
CA ALA A 157 13.29 -42.51 -69.40
C ALA A 157 13.06 -43.64 -68.39
N LEU A 158 13.69 -43.56 -67.21
CA LEU A 158 13.53 -44.54 -66.14
C LEU A 158 12.21 -44.32 -65.40
N LYS A 159 11.55 -45.40 -65.00
CA LYS A 159 10.28 -45.29 -64.28
C LYS A 159 10.56 -45.24 -62.79
N VAL A 160 10.12 -44.17 -62.14
CA VAL A 160 10.14 -44.08 -60.67
C VAL A 160 8.97 -44.90 -60.13
N GLU A 161 9.27 -45.91 -59.32
CA GLU A 161 8.25 -46.66 -58.60
C GLU A 161 7.90 -45.92 -57.31
N LEU A 162 6.59 -45.74 -57.11
CA LEU A 162 6.01 -45.02 -55.98
C LEU A 162 5.28 -46.02 -55.10
N VAL A 163 5.83 -46.31 -53.94
CA VAL A 163 5.16 -47.13 -52.92
C VAL A 163 4.65 -46.19 -51.83
N ARG A 164 3.32 -46.01 -51.78
CA ARG A 164 2.66 -45.24 -50.72
C ARG A 164 2.40 -46.17 -49.54
N ASP A 165 2.91 -45.79 -48.38
CA ASP A 165 2.65 -46.46 -47.12
C ASP A 165 1.91 -45.51 -46.15
N ASN A 166 1.33 -46.03 -45.07
CA ASN A 166 0.51 -45.22 -44.15
C ASN A 166 1.29 -44.06 -43.50
N ASN A 167 2.63 -44.16 -43.44
CA ASN A 167 3.51 -43.19 -42.79
C ASN A 167 4.35 -42.33 -43.77
N GLY A 168 4.29 -42.56 -45.08
CA GLY A 168 5.10 -41.84 -46.05
C GLY A 168 5.11 -42.47 -47.44
N VAL A 169 5.98 -41.98 -48.32
CA VAL A 169 6.13 -42.47 -49.69
C VAL A 169 7.57 -42.88 -49.91
N THR A 170 7.77 -44.11 -50.38
CA THR A 170 9.08 -44.60 -50.81
C THR A 170 9.16 -44.46 -52.33
N LEU A 171 10.18 -43.74 -52.79
CA LEU A 171 10.49 -43.50 -54.18
C LEU A 171 11.69 -44.34 -54.56
N THR A 172 11.56 -45.22 -55.55
CA THR A 172 12.65 -46.07 -56.03
C THR A 172 12.87 -45.86 -57.52
N ILE A 173 14.11 -45.51 -57.90
CA ILE A 173 14.58 -45.57 -59.30
C ILE A 173 15.61 -46.69 -59.40
N GLU A 174 15.43 -47.54 -60.41
CA GLU A 174 16.33 -48.64 -60.73
C GLU A 174 16.95 -48.42 -62.11
N ASN A 175 18.28 -48.49 -62.18
CA ASN A 175 19.09 -48.54 -63.39
C ASN A 175 19.87 -49.88 -63.41
N GLN A 176 20.40 -50.28 -64.56
CA GLN A 176 21.07 -51.59 -64.75
C GLN A 176 22.24 -51.84 -63.77
N ASP A 177 22.83 -50.79 -63.21
CA ASP A 177 23.97 -50.85 -62.29
C ASP A 177 23.67 -50.33 -60.86
N SER A 178 22.49 -49.75 -60.59
CA SER A 178 22.20 -49.18 -59.26
C SER A 178 20.70 -49.03 -58.96
N ILE A 179 20.35 -49.16 -57.67
CA ILE A 179 19.01 -48.88 -57.13
C ILE A 179 19.15 -47.74 -56.13
N VAL A 180 18.42 -46.64 -56.37
CA VAL A 180 18.36 -45.49 -55.45
C VAL A 180 16.96 -45.39 -54.89
N SER A 181 16.85 -45.44 -53.56
CA SER A 181 15.58 -45.35 -52.83
C SER A 181 15.58 -44.16 -51.88
N ILE A 182 14.56 -43.31 -51.95
CA ILE A 182 14.32 -42.22 -50.98
C ILE A 182 13.00 -42.47 -50.25
N ASN A 183 13.04 -42.48 -48.93
CA ASN A 183 11.86 -42.59 -48.09
C ASN A 183 11.50 -41.23 -47.47
N THR A 184 10.32 -40.69 -47.79
CA THR A 184 9.88 -39.40 -47.24
C THR A 184 9.62 -39.45 -45.73
N ALA A 185 9.36 -40.62 -45.16
CA ALA A 185 9.18 -40.80 -43.71
C ALA A 185 10.50 -40.66 -42.94
N GLU A 186 11.62 -41.19 -43.48
CA GLU A 186 12.95 -41.06 -42.88
C GLU A 186 13.44 -39.60 -42.93
N LEU A 187 13.20 -38.93 -44.05
CA LEU A 187 13.55 -37.52 -44.25
C LEU A 187 12.78 -36.59 -43.29
N VAL A 188 11.49 -36.87 -43.06
CA VAL A 188 10.71 -36.16 -42.03
C VAL A 188 11.18 -36.51 -40.62
N ASN A 189 11.58 -37.76 -40.36
CA ASN A 189 12.10 -38.15 -39.05
C ASN A 189 13.43 -37.46 -38.72
N GLU A 190 14.33 -37.30 -39.68
CA GLU A 190 15.56 -36.50 -39.51
C GLU A 190 15.26 -35.02 -39.25
N LEU A 191 14.27 -34.44 -39.94
CA LEU A 191 13.80 -33.08 -39.66
C LEU A 191 13.22 -32.95 -38.25
N TYR A 192 12.51 -33.97 -37.76
CA TYR A 192 12.01 -34.04 -36.38
C TYR A 192 13.16 -34.07 -35.36
N ILE A 193 14.20 -34.86 -35.60
CA ILE A 193 15.37 -34.95 -34.73
C ILE A 193 16.14 -33.62 -34.71
N GLY A 194 16.27 -32.95 -35.86
CA GLY A 194 16.88 -31.62 -35.96
C GLY A 194 16.08 -30.52 -35.25
N LEU A 195 14.75 -30.60 -35.26
CA LEU A 195 13.86 -29.66 -34.55
C LEU A 195 13.81 -29.90 -33.04
N GLY A 196 14.01 -31.13 -32.57
CA GLY A 196 14.05 -31.48 -31.14
C GLY A 196 15.30 -31.02 -30.40
N GLN A 197 16.29 -30.45 -31.10
CA GLN A 197 17.53 -29.91 -30.51
C GLN A 197 17.47 -28.39 -30.23
N ILE A 198 16.32 -27.73 -30.46
CA ILE A 198 16.07 -26.29 -30.20
C ILE A 198 15.14 -26.13 -28.99
#